data_AF-A0A351XJ48-F1
#
_entry.id   AF-A0A351XJ48-F1
#
_cell.length_a   1.000
_cell.length_b   1.000
_cell.length_c   1.000
_cell.angle_alpha   90.00
_cell.angle_beta   90.00
_cell.angle_gamma   90.00
#
_symmetry.space_group_name_H-M   'P 1'
#
loop_
_entity.id
_entity.type
_entity.pdbx_description
1 polymer ?
#
loop_
_entity_poly.entity_id
_entity_poly.type
_entity_poly.pdbx_seq_one_letter_code
_entity_poly.pdbx_strand_id
1 'polypeptide(L)' 'FEKVALKAGEEKEVKFTIPEEELGYYNWNMEYITEAGKYIFYIGGNSRDCLAADIID' A
#
# COMPACT_ATOMS: atom_id res chain seq x y z
N PHE A 1 6.97 -4.46 -0.34
CA PHE A 1 7.36 -4.67 1.08
C PHE A 1 8.84 -4.34 1.23
N GLU A 2 9.29 -3.95 2.42
CA GLU A 2 10.72 -3.74 2.71
C GLU A 2 11.13 -4.58 3.91
N LYS A 3 12.20 -5.38 3.76
CA LYS A 3 12.80 -6.12 4.87
C LYS A 3 13.86 -5.23 5.53
N VAL A 4 13.64 -4.89 6.80
CA VAL A 4 14.54 -4.03 7.57
C VAL A 4 15.19 -4.84 8.70
N ALA A 5 16.51 -4.80 8.79
CA ALA A 5 17.23 -5.26 9.98
C ALA A 5 17.43 -4.06 10.92
N LEU A 6 17.13 -4.24 12.21
CA LEU A 6 17.30 -3.21 13.24
C LEU A 6 18.15 -3.78 14.38
N LYS A 7 19.04 -2.97 14.93
CA LYS A 7 19.67 -3.25 16.22
C LYS A 7 18.71 -2.94 17.37
N ALA A 8 19.03 -3.42 18.57
CA ALA A 8 18.26 -3.10 19.76
C ALA A 8 18.23 -1.58 19.98
N GLY A 9 17.02 -1.00 20.06
CA GLY A 9 16.81 0.43 20.21
C GLY A 9 16.95 1.26 18.93
N GLU A 10 17.19 0.62 17.77
CA GLU A 10 17.21 1.32 16.48
C GLU A 10 15.79 1.47 15.95
N GLU A 11 15.49 2.66 15.43
CA GLU A 11 14.26 2.95 14.70
C GLU A 11 14.61 3.38 13.27
N LYS A 12 13.75 3.03 12.31
CA LYS A 12 13.91 3.41 10.92
C LYS A 12 12.58 3.85 10.32
N GLU A 13 12.59 4.98 9.62
CA GLU A 13 11.48 5.41 8.78
C GLU A 13 11.52 4.65 7.44
N VAL A 14 10.40 4.03 7.08
CA VAL A 14 10.22 3.33 5.79
C VAL A 14 9.19 4.10 4.97
N LYS A 15 9.52 4.41 3.71
CA LYS A 15 8.67 5.16 2.78
C LYS A 15 8.34 4.30 1.58
N PHE A 16 7.04 4.20 1.28
CA PHE A 16 6.55 3.61 0.05
C PHE A 16 5.98 4.73 -0.82
N THR A 17 6.38 4.75 -2.09
CA THR A 17 5.74 5.56 -3.12
C THR A 17 4.91 4.61 -3.97
N ILE A 18 3.62 4.90 -4.10
CA ILE A 18 2.70 4.11 -4.90
C ILE A 18 2.19 5.03 -6.00
N PRO A 19 2.56 4.80 -7.27
CA PRO A 19 1.97 5.51 -8.39
C PRO A 19 0.47 5.19 -8.49
N GLU A 20 -0.35 6.19 -8.78
CA GLU A 20 -1.81 6.04 -8.87
C GLU A 20 -2.20 5.03 -9.96
N GLU A 21 -1.45 5.02 -11.07
CA GLU A 21 -1.62 4.07 -12.15
C GLU A 21 -1.42 2.60 -11.72
N GLU A 22 -0.70 2.32 -10.64
CA GLU A 22 -0.51 0.96 -10.11
C GLU A 22 -1.66 0.49 -9.20
N LEU A 23 -2.60 1.37 -8.86
CA LEU A 23 -3.79 1.05 -8.05
C LEU A 23 -4.91 0.41 -8.88
N GLY A 24 -4.70 0.22 -10.17
CA GLY A 24 -5.69 -0.31 -11.11
C GLY A 24 -5.91 -1.82 -11.03
N TYR A 25 -6.96 -2.27 -11.72
CA TYR A 25 -7.32 -3.67 -11.89
C TYR A 25 -7.76 -3.95 -13.34
N TYR A 26 -7.80 -5.23 -13.72
CA TYR A 26 -8.33 -5.63 -15.02
C TYR A 26 -9.86 -5.68 -14.99
N ASN A 27 -10.50 -4.90 -15.85
CA ASN A 27 -11.95 -4.92 -16.02
C ASN A 27 -12.42 -6.17 -16.80
N TRP A 28 -13.72 -6.29 -17.04
CA TRP A 28 -14.32 -7.41 -17.79
C TRP A 28 -13.83 -7.56 -19.23
N ASN A 29 -13.29 -6.50 -19.82
CA ASN A 29 -12.71 -6.49 -21.17
C ASN A 29 -11.21 -6.80 -21.18
N MET A 30 -10.62 -7.16 -20.03
CA MET A 30 -9.17 -7.36 -19.85
C MET A 30 -8.33 -6.10 -20.05
N GLU A 31 -8.93 -4.92 -19.82
CA GLU A 31 -8.23 -3.64 -19.84
C GLU A 31 -7.80 -3.30 -18.41
N TYR A 32 -6.53 -2.92 -18.23
CA TYR A 32 -6.04 -2.44 -16.95
C TYR A 32 -6.48 -0.99 -16.77
N ILE A 33 -7.35 -0.75 -15.79
CA ILE A 33 -7.94 0.55 -15.51
C ILE A 33 -7.70 0.94 -14.06
N THR A 34 -7.56 2.24 -13.80
CA THR A 34 -7.60 2.81 -12.45
C THR A 34 -8.88 3.63 -12.33
N GLU A 35 -9.66 3.41 -11.27
CA GLU A 35 -10.90 4.14 -11.01
C GLU A 35 -10.71 5.10 -9.85
N ALA A 36 -11.12 6.36 -10.01
CA ALA A 36 -11.15 7.33 -8.93
C ALA A 36 -12.07 6.84 -7.80
N GLY A 37 -11.67 7.07 -6.55
CA GLY A 37 -12.48 6.69 -5.41
C GLY A 37 -11.70 6.57 -4.11
N LYS A 38 -12.30 5.83 -3.16
CA LYS A 38 -11.72 5.62 -1.83
C LYS A 38 -10.75 4.45 -1.85
N TYR A 39 -9.50 4.73 -1.52
CA TYR A 39 -8.47 3.72 -1.27
C TYR A 39 -8.25 3.56 0.24
N ILE A 40 -8.02 2.33 0.68
CA ILE A 40 -7.61 2.03 2.05
C ILE A 40 -6.22 1.39 2.00
N PHE A 41 -5.23 2.08 2.55
CA PHE A 41 -3.87 1.56 2.67
C PHE A 41 -3.69 0.85 3.99
N TYR A 42 -3.05 -0.31 3.93
CA TYR A 42 -2.75 -1.15 5.08
C TYR A 42 -1.24 -1.29 5.26
N ILE A 43 -0.73 -1.05 6.47
CA ILE A 43 0.69 -1.22 6.81
C ILE A 43 0.79 -2.07 8.08
N GLY A 44 1.56 -3.15 8.02
CA GLY A 44 1.73 -4.08 9.14
C GLY A 44 2.83 -5.10 8.88
N GLY A 45 3.22 -5.85 9.92
CA GLY A 45 4.22 -6.91 9.82
C GLY A 45 3.70 -8.20 9.17
N ASN A 46 2.38 -8.32 9.01
CA ASN A 46 1.70 -9.42 8.34
C ASN A 46 0.36 -8.94 7.76
N SER A 47 -0.37 -9.78 7.03
CA SER A 47 -1.62 -9.41 6.35
C SER A 47 -2.88 -9.38 7.24
N ARG A 48 -2.78 -9.77 8.51
CA ARG A 48 -3.88 -9.76 9.49
C ARG A 48 -3.80 -8.54 10.40
N ASP A 49 -2.59 -8.21 10.87
CA ASP A 49 -2.35 -7.21 11.90
C ASP A 49 -1.78 -5.93 11.27
N CYS A 50 -2.67 -5.12 10.72
CA CYS A 50 -2.34 -3.88 10.01
C CYS A 50 -2.95 -2.65 10.69
N LEU A 51 -2.25 -1.52 10.61
CA LEU A 51 -2.87 -0.20 10.65
C LEU A 51 -3.54 0.08 9.31
N ALA A 52 -4.62 0.86 9.33
CA ALA A 52 -5.36 1.26 8.13
C ALA A 52 -5.53 2.77 8.08
N ALA A 53 -5.37 3.35 6.89
CA ALA A 53 -5.68 4.74 6.62
C ALA A 53 -6.38 4.84 5.26
N ASP A 54 -7.42 5.65 5.17
CA ASP A 54 -8.12 5.91 3.91
C ASP A 54 -7.75 7.26 3.30
N ILE A 55 -7.77 7.30 1.97
CA ILE A 55 -7.76 8.53 1.18
C ILE A 55 -8.98 8.54 0.27
N ILE A 56 -9.47 9.72 -0.04
CA ILE A 56 -10.49 9.96 -1.06
C ILE A 56 -9.78 10.72 -2.17
N ASP A 57 -9.74 10.10 -3.34
CA ASP A 57 -9.31 10.73 -4.59
C ASP A 57 -10.47 11.45 -5.28
#